data_AF-A0A5J5CAY7-F1
#
_entry.id   AF-A0A5J5CAY7-F1
#
_cell.length_a   1.000
_cell.length_b   1.000
_cell.length_c   1.000
_cell.angle_alpha   90.00
_cell.angle_beta   90.00
_cell.angle_gamma   90.00
#
_symmetry.space_group_name_H-M   'P 1'
#
loop_
_entity.id
_entity.type
_entity.pdbx_description
1 polymer ?
#
loop_
_entity_poly.entity_id
_entity_poly.type
_entity_poly.pdbx_seq_one_letter_code
_entity_poly.pdbx_strand_id
1 'polypeptide(L)'
;MRPIPSRLSYLCLHLFAFCYYAQVTNQSPPNFTQHVSEQSEVTDRVSRRLIRIYQLYSRTSGKHVQVLPNKKINAMADDGDVHAKLIVETDTFGSRVRIKGAETGFYICMNKKGKLIGKVRRNHDLRAEAETETGVRP
;
A
#
# COMPACT_ATOMS: atom_id res chain seq x y z
N MET A 1 67.48 -23.32 -13.36
CA MET A 1 66.99 -22.24 -14.25
C MET A 1 65.63 -21.78 -13.73
N ARG A 2 65.53 -20.55 -13.20
CA ARG A 2 64.25 -20.02 -12.69
C ARG A 2 63.50 -19.41 -13.87
N PRO A 3 62.27 -19.84 -14.19
CA PRO A 3 61.51 -19.24 -15.29
C PRO A 3 61.20 -17.80 -14.89
N ILE A 4 61.68 -16.84 -15.68
CA ILE A 4 61.34 -15.42 -15.50
C ILE A 4 59.87 -15.30 -15.92
N PRO A 5 58.95 -14.99 -15.01
CA PRO A 5 57.55 -14.84 -15.38
C PRO A 5 57.42 -13.74 -16.44
N SER A 6 56.86 -14.10 -17.59
CA SER A 6 56.69 -13.16 -18.69
C SER A 6 55.74 -12.03 -18.25
N ARG A 7 56.00 -10.79 -18.69
CA ARG A 7 55.15 -9.62 -18.42
C ARG A 7 53.68 -9.88 -18.79
N LEU A 8 53.45 -10.76 -19.77
CA LEU A 8 52.14 -11.22 -20.21
C LEU A 8 51.41 -12.06 -19.14
N SER A 9 52.12 -12.91 -18.40
CA SER A 9 51.54 -13.72 -17.31
C SER A 9 51.01 -12.84 -16.17
N TYR A 10 51.73 -11.79 -15.79
CA TYR A 10 51.25 -10.83 -14.79
C TYR A 10 50.05 -10.02 -15.28
N LEU A 11 50.04 -9.63 -16.56
CA LEU A 11 48.91 -8.92 -17.15
C LEU A 11 47.66 -9.80 -17.13
N CYS A 12 47.78 -11.08 -17.50
CA CYS A 12 46.68 -12.04 -17.42
C CYS A 12 46.18 -12.23 -15.99
N LEU A 13 47.08 -12.40 -15.00
CA LEU A 13 46.67 -12.55 -13.59
C LEU A 13 45.95 -11.31 -13.06
N HIS A 14 46.40 -10.09 -13.42
CA HIS A 14 45.69 -8.87 -13.07
C HIS A 14 44.33 -8.76 -13.76
N LEU A 15 44.22 -9.20 -15.02
CA LEU A 15 42.96 -9.20 -15.75
C LEU A 15 41.99 -10.22 -15.16
N PHE A 16 42.45 -11.41 -14.78
CA PHE A 16 41.64 -12.40 -14.05
C PHE A 16 41.21 -11.90 -12.67
N ALA A 17 42.10 -11.27 -11.91
CA ALA A 17 41.76 -10.67 -10.62
C ALA A 17 40.75 -9.53 -10.79
N PHE A 18 40.90 -8.68 -11.81
CA PHE A 18 39.97 -7.61 -12.14
C PHE A 18 38.60 -8.16 -12.57
N CYS A 19 38.56 -9.19 -13.42
CA CYS A 19 37.33 -9.90 -13.78
C CYS A 19 36.65 -10.54 -12.56
N TYR A 20 37.43 -11.11 -11.64
CA TYR A 20 36.90 -11.68 -10.39
C TYR A 20 36.31 -10.59 -9.49
N TYR A 21 37.01 -9.46 -9.31
CA TYR A 21 36.49 -8.30 -8.57
C TYR A 21 35.23 -7.71 -9.22
N ALA A 22 35.16 -7.68 -10.55
CA ALA A 22 33.99 -7.21 -11.29
C ALA A 22 32.79 -8.18 -11.24
N GLN A 23 33.02 -9.47 -10.95
CA GLN A 23 31.96 -10.48 -10.82
C GLN A 23 31.24 -10.44 -9.46
N VAL A 24 31.80 -9.76 -8.44
CA VAL A 24 31.26 -9.75 -7.06
C VAL A 24 29.94 -8.96 -6.91
N THR A 25 29.45 -8.25 -7.93
CA THR A 25 28.28 -7.36 -7.79
C THR A 25 27.07 -7.68 -8.67
N ASN A 26 26.97 -8.88 -9.26
CA ASN A 26 25.77 -9.29 -10.02
C ASN A 26 24.81 -10.13 -9.17
N GLN A 27 24.43 -9.65 -7.99
CA GLN A 27 23.23 -10.22 -7.34
C GLN A 27 22.00 -9.60 -7.98
N SER A 28 21.11 -10.45 -8.50
CA SER A 28 19.78 -10.00 -8.92
C SER A 28 19.07 -9.35 -7.73
N PRO A 29 18.28 -8.29 -7.96
CA PRO A 29 17.52 -7.68 -6.88
C PRO A 29 16.67 -8.73 -6.15
N PRO A 30 16.55 -8.65 -4.82
CA PRO A 30 15.70 -9.55 -4.07
C PRO A 30 14.26 -9.48 -4.60
N ASN A 31 13.66 -10.64 -4.84
CA ASN A 31 12.29 -10.75 -5.29
C ASN A 31 11.36 -10.73 -4.06
N PHE A 32 10.58 -9.65 -3.93
CA PHE A 32 9.63 -9.46 -2.82
C PHE A 32 8.21 -9.92 -3.14
N THR A 33 7.94 -10.47 -4.32
CA THR A 33 6.57 -10.81 -4.76
C THR A 33 5.88 -11.76 -3.79
N GLN A 34 6.58 -12.80 -3.32
CA GLN A 34 6.02 -13.73 -2.34
C GLN A 34 5.70 -13.03 -1.01
N HIS A 35 6.63 -12.23 -0.50
CA HIS A 35 6.45 -11.48 0.75
C HIS A 35 5.25 -10.52 0.67
N VAL A 36 5.14 -9.74 -0.42
CA VAL A 36 4.04 -8.80 -0.61
C VAL A 36 2.71 -9.54 -0.72
N SER A 37 2.67 -10.67 -1.43
CA SER A 37 1.46 -11.51 -1.55
C SER A 37 1.00 -12.01 -0.17
N GLU A 38 1.89 -12.63 0.60
CA GLU A 38 1.58 -13.18 1.92
C GLU A 38 1.14 -12.10 2.92
N GLN A 39 1.79 -10.93 2.91
CA GLN A 39 1.42 -9.83 3.80
C GLN A 39 0.13 -9.12 3.36
N SER A 40 -0.25 -9.15 2.08
CA SER A 40 -1.43 -8.44 1.58
C SER A 40 -2.78 -9.04 2.02
N GLU A 41 -2.78 -10.29 2.49
CA GLU A 41 -3.97 -11.01 2.97
C GLU A 41 -4.37 -10.63 4.40
N VAL A 42 -3.45 -10.03 5.15
CA VAL A 42 -3.63 -9.71 6.55
C VAL A 42 -3.28 -8.26 6.83
N THR A 43 -3.92 -7.70 7.86
CA THR A 43 -3.59 -6.38 8.38
C THR A 43 -2.13 -6.36 8.87
N ASP A 44 -1.35 -5.40 8.37
CA ASP A 44 0.01 -5.17 8.85
C ASP A 44 -0.05 -4.54 10.27
N ARG A 45 0.63 -5.19 11.21
CA ARG A 45 0.74 -4.80 12.62
C ARG A 45 2.14 -4.39 13.02
N VAL A 46 3.14 -4.65 12.18
CA VAL A 46 4.55 -4.42 12.49
C VAL A 46 5.02 -3.09 11.90
N SER A 47 4.44 -2.68 10.76
CA SER A 47 4.81 -1.44 10.09
C SER A 47 3.98 -0.26 10.57
N ARG A 48 4.56 0.94 10.50
CA ARG A 48 3.82 2.18 10.68
C ARG A 48 2.84 2.37 9.53
N ARG A 49 1.56 2.54 9.84
CA ARG A 49 0.52 2.78 8.83
C ARG A 49 0.63 4.19 8.25
N LEU A 50 0.53 4.30 6.93
CA LEU A 50 0.48 5.57 6.23
C LEU A 50 -0.94 6.14 6.35
N ILE A 51 -1.02 7.42 6.72
CA ILE A 51 -2.28 8.15 6.84
C ILE A 51 -2.28 9.29 5.82
N ARG A 52 -3.36 9.39 5.04
CA ARG A 52 -3.63 10.47 4.09
C ARG A 52 -4.97 11.11 4.43
N ILE A 53 -5.08 12.42 4.24
CA ILE A 53 -6.29 13.19 4.54
C ILE A 53 -6.73 13.87 3.26
N TYR A 54 -7.94 13.57 2.80
CA TYR A 54 -8.51 14.13 1.56
C TYR A 54 -10.04 13.98 1.54
N GLN A 55 -10.67 14.58 0.53
CA GLN A 55 -12.09 14.43 0.23
C GLN A 55 -12.27 13.46 -0.96
N LEU A 56 -13.30 12.63 -0.94
CA LEU A 56 -13.64 11.75 -2.07
C LEU A 56 -14.73 12.41 -2.92
N TYR A 57 -14.38 12.78 -4.15
CA TYR A 57 -15.32 13.33 -5.12
C TYR A 57 -16.11 12.23 -5.83
N SER A 58 -17.43 12.37 -5.91
CA SER A 58 -18.29 11.49 -6.67
C SER A 58 -18.63 12.10 -8.02
N ARG A 59 -18.18 11.44 -9.10
CA ARG A 59 -18.42 11.89 -10.48
C ARG A 59 -19.90 11.99 -10.83
N THR A 60 -20.74 11.10 -10.30
CA THR A 60 -22.18 11.06 -10.60
C THR A 60 -22.96 12.19 -9.93
N SER A 61 -22.60 12.51 -8.68
CA SER A 61 -23.29 13.56 -7.91
C SER A 61 -22.71 14.95 -8.11
N GLY A 62 -21.45 15.05 -8.54
CA GLY A 62 -20.72 16.32 -8.59
C GLY A 62 -20.34 16.87 -7.21
N LYS A 63 -20.39 16.03 -6.17
CA LYS A 63 -20.25 16.41 -4.76
C LYS A 63 -19.30 15.46 -4.02
N HIS A 64 -18.97 15.79 -2.77
CA HIS A 64 -18.05 15.01 -1.96
C HIS A 64 -18.77 14.00 -1.05
N VAL A 65 -18.11 12.86 -0.84
CA VAL A 65 -18.53 11.83 0.12
C VAL A 65 -18.38 12.38 1.53
N GLN A 66 -19.46 12.28 2.32
CA GLN A 66 -19.48 12.71 3.72
C GLN A 66 -19.98 11.60 4.64
N VAL A 67 -19.54 11.69 5.89
CA VAL A 67 -19.92 10.78 6.97
C VAL A 67 -20.64 11.58 8.05
N LEU A 68 -21.96 11.41 8.13
CA LEU A 68 -22.82 12.19 9.01
C LEU A 68 -22.87 11.61 10.45
N PRO A 69 -23.20 12.44 11.47
CA PRO A 69 -23.32 12.00 12.87
C PRO A 69 -24.36 10.88 13.08
N ASN A 70 -25.37 10.80 12.21
CA ASN A 70 -26.38 9.73 12.21
C ASN A 70 -25.90 8.41 11.55
N LYS A 71 -24.59 8.25 11.30
CA LYS A 71 -23.95 7.10 10.65
C LYS A 71 -24.35 6.88 9.19
N LYS A 72 -25.05 7.83 8.57
CA LYS A 72 -25.36 7.80 7.14
C LYS A 72 -24.16 8.30 6.34
N ILE A 73 -23.94 7.66 5.19
CA ILE A 73 -22.91 8.04 4.23
C ILE A 73 -23.62 8.38 2.92
N ASN A 74 -23.29 9.52 2.33
CA ASN A 74 -23.76 9.95 1.03
C ASN A 74 -22.68 10.79 0.32
N ALA A 75 -22.93 11.19 -0.92
CA ALA A 75 -22.03 12.06 -1.68
C ALA A 75 -22.77 13.34 -2.08
N MET A 76 -23.08 14.18 -1.10
CA MET A 76 -23.85 15.42 -1.32
C MET A 76 -23.17 16.65 -0.69
N ALA A 77 -21.97 16.49 -0.13
CA ALA A 77 -21.28 17.56 0.55
C ALA A 77 -20.62 18.53 -0.44
N ASP A 78 -20.57 19.79 -0.06
CA ASP A 78 -19.83 20.82 -0.78
C ASP A 78 -18.32 20.66 -0.55
N ASP A 79 -17.52 21.29 -1.40
CA ASP A 79 -16.07 21.30 -1.23
C ASP A 79 -15.69 22.03 0.07
N GLY A 80 -14.86 21.39 0.89
CA GLY A 80 -14.42 21.93 2.17
C GLY A 80 -15.36 21.66 3.35
N ASP A 81 -16.44 20.90 3.14
CA ASP A 81 -17.34 20.50 4.22
C ASP A 81 -16.60 19.67 5.30
N VAL A 82 -16.84 19.99 6.57
CA VAL A 82 -16.21 19.33 7.72
C VAL A 82 -16.50 17.82 7.76
N HIS A 83 -17.70 17.40 7.34
CA HIS A 83 -18.12 16.01 7.28
C HIS A 83 -17.60 15.27 6.04
N ALA A 84 -17.07 16.00 5.04
CA ALA A 84 -16.43 15.44 3.85
C ALA A 84 -14.94 15.16 4.02
N LYS A 85 -14.33 15.63 5.11
CA LYS A 85 -12.91 15.37 5.41
C LYS A 85 -12.73 13.91 5.85
N LEU A 86 -11.98 13.13 5.05
CA LEU A 86 -11.71 11.71 5.31
C LEU A 86 -10.25 11.48 5.68
N ILE A 87 -10.05 10.61 6.67
CA ILE A 87 -8.76 10.05 7.08
C ILE A 87 -8.67 8.66 6.48
N VAL A 88 -7.69 8.45 5.61
CA VAL A 88 -7.46 7.17 4.93
C VAL A 88 -6.16 6.57 5.43
N GLU A 89 -6.28 5.46 6.13
CA GLU A 89 -5.21 4.71 6.79
C GLU A 89 -4.93 3.43 6.00
N THR A 90 -3.68 3.19 5.62
CA THR A 90 -3.30 1.93 4.95
C THR A 90 -3.42 0.75 5.90
N ASP A 91 -4.07 -0.33 5.45
CA ASP A 91 -4.12 -1.58 6.21
C ASP A 91 -2.93 -2.48 5.94
N THR A 92 -2.63 -2.69 4.66
CA THR A 92 -1.53 -3.53 4.17
C THR A 92 -1.21 -3.14 2.72
N PHE A 93 -0.45 -3.97 2.01
CA PHE A 93 -0.12 -3.82 0.59
C PHE A 93 -1.35 -3.91 -0.31
N GLY A 94 -1.16 -3.63 -1.62
CA GLY A 94 -2.24 -3.71 -2.60
C GLY A 94 -3.28 -2.58 -2.48
N SER A 95 -2.90 -1.44 -1.88
CA SER A 95 -3.80 -0.30 -1.67
C SER A 95 -5.03 -0.62 -0.81
N ARG A 96 -4.95 -1.62 0.07
CA ARG A 96 -5.98 -1.89 1.09
C ARG A 96 -5.96 -0.78 2.14
N VAL A 97 -7.11 -0.15 2.36
CA VAL A 97 -7.22 1.05 3.20
C VAL A 97 -8.50 1.06 4.02
N ARG A 98 -8.42 1.71 5.18
CA ARG A 98 -9.54 2.08 6.03
C ARG A 98 -9.85 3.55 5.86
N ILE A 99 -11.12 3.85 5.60
CA ILE A 99 -11.61 5.21 5.40
C ILE A 99 -12.45 5.61 6.61
N LYS A 100 -12.08 6.71 7.27
CA LYS A 100 -12.72 7.23 8.48
C LYS A 100 -13.11 8.69 8.27
N GLY A 101 -14.32 9.09 8.66
CA GLY A 101 -14.70 10.50 8.74
C GLY A 101 -13.90 11.22 9.82
N ALA A 102 -13.21 12.30 9.46
CA ALA A 102 -12.38 13.05 10.41
C ALA A 102 -13.22 13.66 11.54
N GLU A 103 -14.36 14.23 11.18
CA GLU A 103 -15.26 14.91 12.12
C GLU A 103 -16.01 13.93 13.03
N THR A 104 -16.63 12.89 12.46
CA THR A 104 -17.48 11.96 13.21
C THR A 104 -16.72 10.79 13.83
N GLY A 105 -15.53 10.50 13.33
CA GLY A 105 -14.73 9.35 13.74
C GLY A 105 -15.28 7.99 13.29
N PHE A 106 -16.35 7.94 12.51
CA PHE A 106 -16.90 6.69 11.99
C PHE A 106 -16.12 6.20 10.77
N TYR A 107 -15.91 4.88 10.71
CA TYR A 107 -15.37 4.19 9.54
C TYR A 107 -16.49 3.94 8.53
N ILE A 108 -16.17 4.13 7.26
CA ILE A 108 -17.03 3.74 6.14
C ILE A 108 -16.92 2.22 5.98
N CYS A 109 -18.05 1.53 6.18
CA CYS A 109 -18.12 0.08 6.01
C CYS A 109 -19.28 -0.28 5.08
N MET A 110 -19.17 -1.42 4.40
CA MET A 110 -20.26 -1.99 3.62
C MET A 110 -20.90 -3.13 4.41
N ASN A 111 -22.24 -3.15 4.47
CA ASN A 111 -22.94 -4.28 5.08
C ASN A 111 -23.15 -5.43 4.06
N LYS A 112 -23.63 -6.59 4.53
CA LYS A 112 -23.93 -7.77 3.68
C LYS A 112 -24.95 -7.49 2.57
N LYS A 113 -25.72 -6.39 2.65
CA LYS A 113 -26.69 -5.97 1.63
C LYS A 113 -26.10 -4.98 0.62
N GLY A 114 -24.79 -4.70 0.68
CA GLY A 114 -24.12 -3.71 -0.18
C GLY A 114 -24.34 -2.25 0.22
N LYS A 115 -25.01 -1.98 1.36
CA LYS A 115 -25.26 -0.61 1.82
C LYS A 115 -24.09 -0.09 2.65
N LEU A 116 -23.64 1.12 2.33
CA LEU A 116 -22.65 1.86 3.10
C LEU A 116 -23.24 2.36 4.43
N ILE A 117 -22.52 2.10 5.53
CA ILE A 117 -22.87 2.50 6.89
C ILE A 117 -21.64 2.97 7.66
N GLY A 118 -21.82 3.96 8.53
CA GLY A 118 -20.80 4.39 9.49
C GLY A 118 -20.71 3.45 10.69
N LYS A 119 -19.52 2.92 10.99
CA LYS A 119 -19.26 2.09 12.18
C LYS A 119 -18.16 2.69 13.06
N VAL A 120 -18.28 2.50 14.36
CA VAL A 120 -17.18 2.74 15.31
C VAL A 120 -16.23 1.55 15.25
N ARG A 121 -14.93 1.80 15.43
CA ARG A 121 -13.94 0.72 15.54
C ARG A 121 -14.26 -0.17 16.74
N ARG A 122 -14.82 -1.35 16.48
CA ARG A 122 -14.81 -2.48 17.41
C ARG A 122 -13.79 -3.49 16.88
N ASN A 123 -12.98 -4.08 17.77
CA ASN A 123 -11.85 -4.96 17.42
C ASN A 123 -12.17 -6.12 16.45
N HIS A 124 -13.45 -6.45 16.22
CA HIS A 124 -13.88 -7.56 15.38
C HIS A 124 -14.51 -7.15 14.02
N ASP A 125 -14.78 -5.85 13.78
CA ASP A 125 -15.68 -5.39 12.70
C ASP A 125 -14.98 -4.74 11.48
N LEU A 126 -13.66 -4.55 11.54
CA LEU A 126 -12.86 -3.94 10.46
C LEU A 126 -12.58 -4.88 9.27
N ARG A 127 -13.07 -6.12 9.31
CA ARG A 127 -12.95 -7.10 8.21
C ARG A 127 -13.86 -6.78 7.00
N ALA A 128 -14.80 -5.84 7.14
CA ALA A 128 -15.63 -5.38 6.03
C ALA A 128 -15.04 -4.10 5.43
N GLU A 129 -13.79 -4.17 4.96
CA GLU A 129 -13.28 -3.17 4.02
C GLU A 129 -14.05 -3.32 2.71
N ALA A 130 -14.45 -2.19 2.12
CA ALA A 130 -14.93 -2.17 0.76
C ALA A 130 -13.75 -2.58 -0.13
N GLU A 131 -13.64 -3.88 -0.39
CA GLU A 131 -12.80 -4.39 -1.46
C GLU A 131 -13.28 -3.70 -2.73
N THR A 132 -12.55 -2.67 -3.15
CA THR A 132 -12.58 -2.29 -4.54
C THR A 132 -11.82 -3.42 -5.21
N GLU A 133 -12.54 -4.43 -5.70
CA GLU A 133 -12.00 -5.38 -6.66
C GLU A 133 -11.59 -4.57 -7.89
N THR A 134 -10.43 -3.91 -7.85
CA THR A 134 -9.68 -3.62 -9.06
C THR A 134 -9.14 -4.97 -9.51
N GLY A 135 -9.99 -5.72 -10.20
CA GLY A 135 -9.65 -6.96 -10.85
C GLY A 135 -8.52 -6.71 -11.84
N VAL A 136 -7.30 -6.97 -11.39
CA VAL A 136 -6.19 -7.38 -12.23
C VAL A 136 -5.70 -8.68 -11.62
N ARG A 137 -6.42 -9.76 -11.93
CA ARG A 137 -5.83 -11.11 -11.84
C ARG A 137 -4.95 -11.28 -13.09
N PRO A 138 -3.72 -11.80 -12.97
CA PRO A 138 -2.94 -12.25 -14.12
C PRO A 138 -3.65 -13.42 -14.83
#